data_AF-A0A0F8WSB0-F1
#
_entry.id   AF-A0A0F8WSB0-F1
#
_cell.length_a   1.000
_cell.length_b   1.000
_cell.length_c   1.000
_cell.angle_alpha   90.00
_cell.angle_beta   90.00
_cell.angle_gamma   90.00
#
_symmetry.space_group_name_H-M   'P 1'
#
loop_
_entity.id
_entity.type
_entity.pdbx_description
1 polymer ?
#
loop_
_entity_poly.entity_id
_entity_poly.type
_entity_poly.pdbx_seq_one_letter_code
_entity_poly.pdbx_strand_id
1 'polypeptide(L)'
;MTIIIKKVQTTNGHRIHFVCDHCDNESSRQAGEYHKSKNHFCSQYCAKIYRDINLARPQPGDKKHRLTLIERFSHPNYKTTYYKCRCDCGEITEVGRNKWGVTKTCNMRINHKGEESGSYCGYGQISLTHWNQIKRGTIRKSRTLEFFIDIKYAWHLYLEQNQCCALSGTKINLSKNRDKEITASLDRIDSKKGYVKGNVQWVHKDLNIMKMNMTTQEFINWCKKVTIYENN
;
A
#
# COMPACT_ATOMS: atom_id res chain seq x y z
N MET A 1 7.96 15.13 -9.48
CA MET A 1 7.51 15.71 -10.77
C MET A 1 6.77 14.64 -11.54
N THR A 2 5.48 14.87 -11.68
CA THR A 2 4.50 14.06 -12.39
C THR A 2 4.95 13.87 -13.83
N ILE A 3 5.05 12.62 -14.30
CA ILE A 3 5.24 12.33 -15.73
C ILE A 3 3.93 12.71 -16.41
N ILE A 4 3.82 13.96 -16.85
CA ILE A 4 2.76 14.38 -17.75
C ILE A 4 3.05 13.70 -19.07
N ILE A 5 2.23 12.71 -19.43
CA ILE A 5 2.22 12.14 -20.78
C ILE A 5 1.75 13.28 -21.70
N LYS A 6 2.69 14.06 -22.25
CA LYS A 6 2.38 15.08 -23.26
C LYS A 6 1.83 14.34 -24.49
N LYS A 7 0.57 14.62 -24.80
CA LYS A 7 -0.29 13.92 -25.78
C LYS A 7 0.39 13.83 -27.15
N VAL A 8 0.44 12.63 -27.73
CA VAL A 8 0.65 12.45 -29.17
C VAL A 8 -0.71 12.65 -29.84
N GLN A 9 -0.85 13.69 -30.66
CA GLN A 9 -2.05 13.86 -31.49
C GLN A 9 -1.72 13.35 -32.90
N THR A 10 -2.42 12.30 -33.32
CA THR A 10 -2.43 11.82 -34.70
C THR A 10 -3.57 12.52 -35.43
N THR A 11 -3.25 13.34 -36.41
CA THR A 11 -4.22 13.87 -37.37
C THR A 11 -3.89 13.39 -38.77
N ASN A 12 -4.95 13.14 -39.55
CA ASN A 12 -4.95 12.61 -40.90
C ASN A 12 -3.80 13.14 -41.78
N GLY A 13 -2.87 12.24 -42.13
CA GLY A 13 -1.78 12.50 -43.07
C GLY A 13 -0.41 12.20 -42.49
N HIS A 14 -0.03 10.91 -42.43
CA HIS A 14 1.34 10.36 -42.38
C HIS A 14 2.40 11.00 -41.45
N ARG A 15 2.07 11.94 -40.56
CA ARG A 15 3.01 12.68 -39.72
C ARG A 15 2.61 12.62 -38.25
N ILE A 16 3.61 12.40 -37.40
CA ILE A 16 3.47 12.38 -35.95
C ILE A 16 4.05 13.68 -35.39
N HIS A 17 3.20 14.42 -34.69
CA HIS A 17 3.57 15.63 -33.95
C HIS A 17 3.99 15.25 -32.52
N PHE A 18 5.09 15.82 -32.04
CA PHE A 18 5.63 15.60 -30.70
C PHE A 18 6.31 16.86 -30.17
N VAL A 19 6.43 16.93 -28.85
CA VAL A 19 7.14 17.99 -28.14
C VAL A 19 8.55 17.51 -27.83
N CYS A 20 9.55 18.36 -28.06
CA CYS A 20 10.95 18.05 -27.76
C CYS A 20 11.18 17.98 -26.24
N ASP A 21 11.71 16.87 -25.73
CA ASP A 21 12.03 16.67 -24.31
C ASP A 21 13.12 17.62 -23.78
N HIS A 22 13.87 18.29 -24.66
CA HIS A 22 14.94 19.21 -24.28
C HIS A 22 14.52 20.69 -24.25
N CYS A 23 13.91 21.16 -25.34
CA CYS A 23 13.63 22.58 -25.56
C CYS A 23 12.14 22.90 -25.63
N ASP A 24 11.27 21.92 -25.40
CA ASP A 24 9.82 22.03 -25.45
C ASP A 24 9.22 22.51 -26.80
N ASN A 25 10.04 22.65 -27.84
CA ASN A 25 9.55 22.99 -29.18
C ASN A 25 8.72 21.85 -29.78
N GLU A 26 7.62 22.22 -30.43
CA GLU A 26 6.81 21.30 -31.22
C GLU A 26 7.52 20.94 -32.53
N SER A 27 7.45 19.66 -32.90
CA SER A 27 8.08 19.13 -34.12
C SER A 27 7.22 18.03 -34.71
N SER A 28 7.38 17.75 -36.01
CA SER A 28 6.70 16.65 -36.71
C SER A 28 7.67 15.77 -37.50
N ARG A 29 7.35 14.49 -37.63
CA ARG A 29 8.09 13.49 -38.44
C ARG A 29 7.13 12.58 -39.17
N GLN A 30 7.58 11.89 -40.23
CA GLN A 30 6.73 10.88 -40.86
C GLN A 30 6.49 9.71 -39.89
N ALA A 31 5.30 9.12 -39.93
CA ALA A 31 4.88 8.07 -39.00
C ALA A 31 5.80 6.83 -39.07
N GLY A 32 6.27 6.45 -40.27
CA GLY A 32 7.19 5.33 -40.45
C GLY A 32 8.61 5.58 -39.91
N GLU A 33 9.00 6.85 -39.79
CA GLU A 33 10.31 7.24 -39.26
C GLU A 33 10.28 7.45 -37.75
N TYR A 34 9.09 7.63 -37.16
CA TYR A 34 8.92 7.97 -35.76
C TYR A 34 9.04 6.75 -34.85
N HIS A 35 10.14 6.69 -34.12
CA HIS A 35 10.30 5.78 -32.99
C HIS A 35 10.23 6.55 -31.67
N LYS A 36 9.17 6.34 -30.88
CA LYS A 36 9.23 6.60 -29.43
C LYS A 36 10.49 5.88 -28.91
N SER A 37 11.33 6.35 -28.00
CA SER A 37 12.70 5.82 -27.71
C SER A 37 13.83 6.46 -28.52
N LYS A 38 13.63 6.87 -29.78
CA LYS A 38 14.68 7.58 -30.56
C LYS A 38 14.32 9.03 -30.90
N ASN A 39 13.03 9.35 -31.06
CA ASN A 39 12.57 10.57 -31.73
C ASN A 39 11.79 11.52 -30.81
N HIS A 40 12.23 11.67 -29.57
CA HIS A 40 11.63 12.58 -28.58
C HIS A 40 12.26 13.99 -28.63
N PHE A 41 13.18 14.22 -29.58
CA PHE A 41 13.93 15.48 -29.71
C PHE A 41 13.74 16.09 -31.11
N CYS A 42 13.63 17.41 -31.20
CA CYS A 42 13.43 18.11 -32.47
C CYS A 42 14.68 18.11 -33.37
N SER A 43 15.88 17.92 -32.80
CA SER A 43 17.16 17.88 -33.51
C SER A 43 18.19 16.98 -32.84
N GLN A 44 19.24 16.58 -33.58
CA GLN A 44 20.39 15.88 -33.02
C GLN A 44 21.12 16.71 -31.95
N TYR A 45 21.12 18.04 -32.10
CA TYR A 45 21.68 18.98 -31.13
C TYR A 45 20.91 18.92 -29.80
N CYS A 46 19.58 18.98 -29.83
CA CYS A 46 18.75 18.82 -28.63
C CYS A 46 18.94 17.45 -27.97
N ALA A 47 19.05 16.37 -28.76
CA ALA A 47 19.34 15.04 -28.24
C ALA A 47 20.75 14.95 -27.61
N LYS A 48 21.73 15.69 -28.14
CA LYS A 48 23.09 15.76 -27.59
C LYS A 48 23.08 16.52 -26.26
N ILE A 49 22.54 17.72 -26.21
CA ILE A 49 22.48 18.52 -24.97
C ILE A 49 21.68 17.79 -23.90
N TYR A 50 20.51 17.23 -24.24
CA TYR A 50 19.72 16.48 -23.28
C TYR A 50 20.48 15.28 -22.73
N ARG A 51 21.23 14.56 -23.56
CA ARG A 51 22.13 13.49 -23.10
C ARG A 51 23.22 14.07 -22.21
N ASP A 52 23.87 15.17 -22.57
CA ASP A 52 24.95 15.77 -21.79
C ASP A 52 24.46 16.28 -20.42
N ILE A 53 23.24 16.86 -20.35
CA ILE A 53 22.58 17.27 -19.09
C ILE A 53 22.21 16.05 -18.24
N ASN A 54 21.66 14.99 -18.82
CA ASN A 54 21.29 13.78 -18.07
C ASN A 54 22.50 12.89 -17.75
N LEU A 55 23.62 13.03 -18.47
CA LEU A 55 24.92 12.43 -18.17
C LEU A 55 25.75 13.30 -17.22
N ALA A 56 25.32 14.53 -16.97
CA ALA A 56 25.96 15.42 -16.01
C ALA A 56 26.01 14.72 -14.65
N ARG A 57 27.23 14.66 -14.09
CA ARG A 57 27.48 13.92 -12.86
C ARG A 57 26.85 14.67 -11.68
N PRO A 58 26.06 14.02 -10.81
CA PRO A 58 25.37 14.69 -9.70
C PRO A 58 26.37 15.23 -8.69
N GLN A 59 26.28 16.49 -8.28
CA GLN A 59 27.21 17.16 -7.37
C GLN A 59 26.86 16.91 -5.88
N PRO A 60 27.85 16.95 -4.96
CA PRO A 60 27.57 17.00 -3.53
C PRO A 60 26.50 18.06 -3.21
N GLY A 61 25.46 17.67 -2.48
CA GLY A 61 24.28 18.48 -2.20
C GLY A 61 23.09 18.22 -3.11
N ASP A 62 23.27 17.58 -4.27
CA ASP A 62 22.15 17.21 -5.14
C ASP A 62 21.20 16.26 -4.42
N LYS A 63 19.91 16.59 -4.41
CA LYS A 63 18.86 15.76 -3.81
C LYS A 63 17.97 15.11 -4.86
N LYS A 64 17.75 13.81 -4.73
CA LYS A 64 16.76 13.05 -5.50
C LYS A 64 15.93 12.21 -4.54
N HIS A 65 14.60 12.36 -4.60
CA HIS A 65 13.67 11.76 -3.64
C HIS A 65 14.08 12.11 -2.19
N ARG A 66 14.31 11.11 -1.34
CA ARG A 66 14.76 11.31 0.05
C ARG A 66 16.27 11.24 0.23
N LEU A 67 17.05 11.17 -0.86
CA LEU A 67 18.50 10.98 -0.82
C LEU A 67 19.23 12.24 -1.27
N THR A 68 20.12 12.72 -0.41
CA THR A 68 21.02 13.85 -0.68
C THR A 68 22.43 13.31 -0.89
N LEU A 69 23.06 13.63 -2.02
CA LEU A 69 24.42 13.20 -2.32
C LEU A 69 25.42 13.87 -1.38
N ILE A 70 26.23 13.08 -0.68
CA ILE A 70 27.33 13.58 0.16
C ILE A 70 28.61 13.57 -0.67
N GLU A 71 29.00 12.39 -1.17
CA GLU A 71 30.26 12.22 -1.87
C GLU A 71 30.17 11.10 -2.91
N ARG A 72 31.09 11.14 -3.87
CA ARG A 72 31.26 10.11 -4.89
C ARG A 72 32.55 9.36 -4.61
N PHE A 73 32.53 8.05 -4.77
CA PHE A 73 33.73 7.24 -4.57
C PHE A 73 33.77 6.06 -5.56
N SER A 74 34.98 5.54 -5.77
CA SER A 74 35.20 4.29 -6.52
C SER A 74 35.07 3.12 -5.56
N HIS A 75 34.16 2.19 -5.85
CA HIS A 75 33.89 1.10 -4.93
C HIS A 75 35.07 0.11 -4.87
N PRO A 76 35.56 -0.32 -3.68
CA PRO A 76 36.74 -1.18 -3.58
C PRO A 76 36.62 -2.48 -4.39
N ASN A 77 35.44 -3.11 -4.34
CA ASN A 77 35.17 -4.39 -5.00
C ASN A 77 34.66 -4.28 -6.45
N TYR A 78 34.32 -3.09 -6.94
CA TYR A 78 33.70 -2.90 -8.25
C TYR A 78 34.33 -1.72 -8.98
N LYS A 79 34.75 -1.89 -10.23
CA LYS A 79 35.29 -0.82 -11.09
C LYS A 79 34.23 0.20 -11.55
N THR A 80 33.28 0.56 -10.69
CA THR A 80 32.19 1.49 -10.99
C THR A 80 32.04 2.53 -9.88
N THR A 81 31.51 3.68 -10.25
CA THR A 81 31.29 4.80 -9.35
C THR A 81 30.06 4.55 -8.48
N TYR A 82 30.21 4.81 -7.18
CA TYR A 82 29.13 4.83 -6.21
C TYR A 82 28.97 6.22 -5.61
N TYR A 83 27.77 6.44 -5.09
CA TYR A 83 27.33 7.66 -4.45
C TYR A 83 27.01 7.36 -2.99
N LYS A 84 27.66 8.06 -2.07
CA LYS A 84 27.31 8.03 -0.65
C LYS A 84 26.29 9.12 -0.40
N CYS A 85 25.12 8.72 0.09
CA CYS A 85 23.96 9.60 0.20
C CYS A 85 23.45 9.62 1.64
N ARG A 86 23.07 10.79 2.14
CA ARG A 86 22.29 10.94 3.38
C ARG A 86 20.81 10.84 3.04
N CYS A 87 20.09 9.98 3.72
CA CYS A 87 18.64 9.93 3.60
C CYS A 87 17.99 10.90 4.60
N ASP A 88 16.77 11.35 4.29
CA ASP A 88 15.92 12.08 5.24
C ASP A 88 15.69 11.31 6.55
N CYS A 89 15.87 9.98 6.52
CA CYS A 89 15.86 9.09 7.70
C CYS A 89 17.04 9.31 8.66
N GLY A 90 18.04 10.13 8.30
CA GLY A 90 19.29 10.35 9.05
C GLY A 90 20.44 9.41 8.66
N GLU A 91 20.11 8.21 8.15
CA GLU A 91 21.10 7.20 7.78
C GLU A 91 21.87 7.52 6.49
N ILE A 92 23.10 6.98 6.41
CA ILE A 92 23.96 7.04 5.24
C ILE A 92 23.79 5.74 4.44
N THR A 93 23.64 5.86 3.12
CA THR A 93 23.52 4.72 2.21
C THR A 93 24.41 4.88 1.00
N GLU A 94 24.81 3.76 0.39
CA GLU A 94 25.57 3.75 -0.85
C GLU A 94 24.65 3.38 -2.02
N VAL A 95 24.73 4.14 -3.11
CA VAL A 95 23.91 3.96 -4.32
C VAL A 95 24.83 3.89 -5.53
N GLY A 96 24.77 2.79 -6.28
CA GLY A 96 25.53 2.66 -7.53
C GLY A 96 25.08 3.69 -8.57
N ARG A 97 25.98 4.10 -9.48
CA ARG A 97 25.71 5.12 -10.52
C ARG A 97 24.38 4.95 -11.25
N ASN A 98 24.07 3.72 -11.69
CA ASN A 98 22.87 3.39 -12.46
C ASN A 98 21.58 3.41 -11.62
N LYS A 99 21.68 3.56 -10.31
CA LYS A 99 20.55 3.59 -9.36
C LYS A 99 20.29 5.00 -8.83
N TRP A 100 21.16 5.98 -9.12
CA TRP A 100 20.92 7.38 -8.79
C TRP A 100 19.66 7.91 -9.49
N GLY A 101 18.78 8.58 -8.74
CA GLY A 101 17.47 9.03 -9.24
C GLY A 101 16.39 7.94 -9.35
N VAL A 102 16.78 6.66 -9.33
CA VAL A 102 15.86 5.51 -9.27
C VAL A 102 15.58 5.09 -7.84
N THR A 103 16.62 5.00 -7.00
CA THR A 103 16.51 4.69 -5.58
C THR A 103 15.84 5.86 -4.85
N LYS A 104 14.76 5.57 -4.13
CA LYS A 104 13.93 6.59 -3.47
C LYS A 104 14.31 6.86 -2.01
N THR A 105 14.93 5.89 -1.31
CA THR A 105 15.18 5.89 0.14
C THR A 105 16.48 5.17 0.55
N CYS A 106 16.92 5.36 1.81
CA CYS A 106 18.01 4.59 2.45
C CYS A 106 17.76 3.07 2.30
N ASN A 107 18.82 2.25 2.15
CA ASN A 107 18.76 0.79 1.98
C ASN A 107 18.13 0.04 3.16
N MET A 108 17.79 0.76 4.23
CA MET A 108 16.76 0.34 5.16
C MET A 108 15.44 0.28 4.39
N ARG A 109 15.06 -0.95 4.00
CA ARG A 109 13.69 -1.39 4.23
C ARG A 109 13.42 -1.14 5.70
N ILE A 110 13.05 0.09 6.07
CA ILE A 110 12.27 0.27 7.27
C ILE A 110 11.04 -0.55 6.92
N ASN A 111 10.98 -1.76 7.49
CA ASN A 111 9.79 -2.57 7.51
C ASN A 111 8.81 -1.79 8.39
N HIS A 112 8.41 -0.61 7.93
CA HIS A 112 7.26 0.06 8.46
C HIS A 112 6.15 -0.97 8.29
N LYS A 113 5.69 -1.50 9.42
CA LYS A 113 4.57 -2.43 9.51
C LYS A 113 3.38 -1.61 9.93
N GLY A 114 2.22 -1.88 9.35
CA GLY A 114 1.03 -1.09 9.66
C GLY A 114 1.14 0.35 9.14
N GLU A 115 0.51 1.28 9.86
CA GLU A 115 0.26 2.67 9.44
C GLU A 115 1.52 3.49 9.08
N GLU A 116 2.67 3.12 9.63
CA GLU A 116 3.94 3.80 9.34
C GLU A 116 4.45 3.53 7.93
N SER A 117 3.86 2.55 7.22
CA SER A 117 4.29 2.13 5.90
C SER A 117 3.58 2.93 4.83
N GLY A 118 4.34 3.54 3.92
CA GLY A 118 3.77 4.22 2.75
C GLY A 118 2.97 3.31 1.81
N SER A 119 3.04 1.98 1.99
CA SER A 119 2.24 0.98 1.26
C SER A 119 1.13 0.34 2.10
N TYR A 120 0.90 0.79 3.33
CA TYR A 120 -0.18 0.25 4.16
C TYR A 120 -1.51 0.93 3.82
N CYS A 121 -2.46 0.13 3.34
CA CYS A 121 -3.79 0.60 2.94
C CYS A 121 -4.89 0.21 3.96
N GLY A 122 -4.51 -0.17 5.18
CA GLY A 122 -5.45 -0.51 6.27
C GLY A 122 -5.81 0.70 7.13
N TYR A 123 -6.41 0.45 8.29
CA TYR A 123 -6.71 1.48 9.29
C TYR A 123 -6.52 0.92 10.71
N GLY A 124 -5.75 1.62 11.53
CA GLY A 124 -5.29 1.12 12.83
C GLY A 124 -4.51 -0.18 12.69
N GLN A 125 -4.95 -1.22 13.41
CA GLN A 125 -4.37 -2.56 13.28
C GLN A 125 -5.10 -3.43 12.24
N ILE A 126 -6.17 -2.94 11.61
CA ILE A 126 -6.94 -3.69 10.61
C ILE A 126 -6.27 -3.51 9.25
N SER A 127 -5.49 -4.51 8.82
CA SER A 127 -4.93 -4.50 7.47
C SER A 127 -6.01 -4.56 6.38
N LEU A 128 -5.74 -3.96 5.22
CA LEU A 128 -6.64 -4.07 4.05
C LEU A 128 -6.90 -5.53 3.65
N THR A 129 -5.89 -6.40 3.78
CA THR A 129 -6.03 -7.84 3.51
C THR A 129 -7.05 -8.49 4.45
N HIS A 130 -6.96 -8.22 5.75
CA HIS A 130 -7.93 -8.72 6.73
C HIS A 130 -9.33 -8.17 6.44
N TRP A 131 -9.44 -6.87 6.17
CA TRP A 131 -10.71 -6.25 5.82
C TRP A 131 -11.36 -6.86 4.57
N ASN A 132 -10.56 -7.11 3.52
CA ASN A 132 -11.02 -7.76 2.29
C ASN A 132 -11.38 -9.24 2.51
N GLN A 133 -10.76 -9.94 3.47
CA GLN A 133 -11.17 -11.29 3.85
C GLN A 133 -12.58 -11.28 4.47
N ILE A 134 -12.86 -10.35 5.38
CA ILE A 134 -14.18 -10.19 5.99
C ILE A 134 -15.23 -9.91 4.91
N LYS A 135 -14.96 -8.94 4.01
CA LYS A 135 -15.84 -8.61 2.88
C LYS A 135 -16.09 -9.79 1.95
N ARG A 136 -15.05 -10.54 1.59
CA ARG A 136 -15.24 -11.74 0.75
C ARG A 136 -16.10 -12.79 1.44
N GLY A 137 -16.01 -12.91 2.77
CA GLY A 137 -16.84 -13.83 3.55
C GLY A 137 -18.34 -13.54 3.50
N THR A 138 -18.74 -12.32 3.10
CA THR A 138 -20.15 -11.92 2.96
C THR A 138 -20.77 -12.34 1.64
N ILE A 139 -19.93 -12.59 0.63
CA ILE A 139 -20.32 -13.03 -0.71
C ILE A 139 -20.11 -14.53 -0.78
N ARG A 140 -21.18 -15.31 -0.62
CA ARG A 140 -21.17 -16.78 -0.74
C ARG A 140 -22.05 -17.21 -1.90
N LYS A 141 -21.78 -18.39 -2.46
CA LYS A 141 -22.59 -18.95 -3.57
C LYS A 141 -24.09 -18.98 -3.28
N SER A 142 -24.48 -19.17 -2.02
CA SER A 142 -25.87 -19.29 -1.59
C SER A 142 -26.50 -17.99 -1.06
N ARG A 143 -25.71 -16.94 -0.77
CA ARG A 143 -26.23 -15.67 -0.27
C ARG A 143 -25.19 -14.55 -0.33
N THR A 144 -25.69 -13.32 -0.46
CA THR A 144 -24.91 -12.10 -0.29
C THR A 144 -25.45 -11.34 0.92
N LEU A 145 -24.58 -11.03 1.88
CA LEU A 145 -24.92 -10.18 3.01
C LEU A 145 -24.58 -8.71 2.70
N GLU A 146 -25.47 -7.82 3.11
CA GLU A 146 -25.20 -6.38 3.10
C GLU A 146 -23.96 -6.05 3.92
N PHE A 147 -23.18 -5.08 3.43
CA PHE A 147 -21.95 -4.63 4.07
C PHE A 147 -21.83 -3.11 3.94
N PHE A 148 -22.40 -2.39 4.91
CA PHE A 148 -22.50 -0.93 4.94
C PHE A 148 -21.69 -0.28 6.07
N ILE A 149 -20.65 -0.98 6.54
CA ILE A 149 -19.63 -0.41 7.44
C ILE A 149 -18.32 -0.19 6.68
N ASP A 150 -17.57 0.82 7.10
CA ASP A 150 -16.20 1.04 6.63
C ASP A 150 -15.17 0.54 7.65
N ILE A 151 -13.90 0.50 7.22
CA ILE A 151 -12.80 -0.01 8.05
C ILE A 151 -12.54 0.89 9.27
N LYS A 152 -12.87 2.18 9.19
CA LYS A 152 -12.69 3.14 10.29
C LYS A 152 -13.70 2.86 11.40
N TYR A 153 -14.97 2.66 11.03
CA TYR A 153 -16.02 2.26 11.97
C TYR A 153 -15.63 0.97 12.70
N ALA A 154 -15.15 -0.04 11.97
CA ALA A 154 -14.72 -1.30 12.59
C ALA A 154 -13.54 -1.10 13.56
N TRP A 155 -12.60 -0.21 13.24
CA TRP A 155 -11.49 0.12 14.15
C TRP A 155 -11.95 0.89 15.40
N HIS A 156 -12.82 1.90 15.23
CA HIS A 156 -13.35 2.64 16.37
C HIS A 156 -14.14 1.73 17.32
N LEU A 157 -14.97 0.85 16.79
CA LEU A 157 -15.68 -0.16 17.57
C LEU A 157 -14.72 -1.07 18.36
N TYR A 158 -13.59 -1.46 17.77
CA TYR A 158 -12.58 -2.26 18.46
C TYR A 158 -11.99 -1.51 19.68
N LEU A 159 -11.75 -0.21 19.53
CA LEU A 159 -11.25 0.65 20.61
C LEU A 159 -12.32 0.90 21.68
N GLU A 160 -13.56 1.18 21.29
CA GLU A 160 -14.71 1.34 22.20
C GLU A 160 -14.96 0.08 23.04
N GLN A 161 -14.74 -1.10 22.46
CA GLN A 161 -14.79 -2.38 23.18
C GLN A 161 -13.55 -2.64 24.05
N ASN A 162 -12.64 -1.68 24.21
CA ASN A 162 -11.40 -1.81 24.96
C ASN A 162 -10.53 -3.01 24.51
N GLN A 163 -10.59 -3.36 23.23
CA GLN A 163 -9.88 -4.51 22.66
C GLN A 163 -10.29 -5.84 23.33
N CYS A 164 -11.52 -5.91 23.84
CA CYS A 164 -12.09 -7.09 24.48
C CYS A 164 -13.21 -7.68 23.62
N CYS A 165 -13.38 -9.00 23.73
CA CYS A 165 -14.50 -9.71 23.15
C CYS A 165 -15.81 -9.23 23.78
N ALA A 166 -16.78 -8.84 22.94
CA ALA A 166 -18.09 -8.38 23.40
C ALA A 166 -18.91 -9.46 24.15
N LEU A 167 -18.61 -10.75 23.94
CA LEU A 167 -19.33 -11.86 24.56
C LEU A 167 -18.68 -12.36 25.86
N SER A 168 -17.35 -12.44 25.92
CA SER A 168 -16.62 -13.01 27.06
C SER A 168 -15.80 -12.01 27.87
N GLY A 169 -15.62 -10.78 27.39
CA GLY A 169 -14.72 -9.79 27.98
C GLY A 169 -13.23 -10.11 27.83
N THR A 170 -12.86 -11.24 27.21
CA THR A 170 -11.45 -11.62 27.04
C THR A 170 -10.74 -10.70 26.06
N LYS A 171 -9.45 -10.41 26.30
CA LYS A 171 -8.64 -9.61 25.38
C LYS A 171 -8.52 -10.31 24.03
N ILE A 172 -8.75 -9.55 22.96
CA ILE A 172 -8.64 -10.01 21.58
C ILE A 172 -7.60 -9.18 20.84
N ASN A 173 -6.99 -9.75 19.80
CA ASN A 173 -5.90 -9.12 19.06
C ASN A 173 -6.15 -9.18 17.55
N LEU A 174 -5.95 -8.05 16.88
CA LEU A 174 -6.08 -7.87 15.42
C LEU A 174 -4.75 -8.02 14.66
N SER A 175 -3.62 -7.93 15.36
CA SER A 175 -2.29 -7.89 14.76
C SER A 175 -1.55 -9.22 14.95
N LYS A 176 -1.06 -9.81 13.86
CA LYS A 176 -0.18 -10.98 13.94
C LYS A 176 1.23 -10.51 14.33
N ASN A 177 1.67 -10.86 15.53
CA ASN A 177 3.09 -10.81 15.90
C ASN A 177 3.68 -12.22 15.76
N ARG A 178 5.02 -12.36 15.80
CA ARG A 178 5.69 -13.67 15.69
C ARG A 178 5.10 -14.71 16.65
N ASP A 179 4.66 -14.26 17.83
CA ASP A 179 4.21 -15.12 18.92
C ASP A 179 2.71 -14.98 19.25
N LYS A 180 1.96 -14.14 18.51
CA LYS A 180 0.54 -13.88 18.83
C LYS A 180 -0.35 -14.08 17.60
N GLU A 181 -1.29 -14.99 17.73
CA GLU A 181 -2.34 -15.20 16.74
C GLU A 181 -3.33 -14.02 16.72
N ILE A 182 -3.97 -13.85 15.56
CA ILE A 182 -5.14 -13.00 15.43
C ILE A 182 -6.31 -13.76 16.05
N THR A 183 -6.89 -13.18 17.10
CA THR A 183 -8.04 -13.76 17.82
C THR A 183 -9.30 -12.95 17.64
N ALA A 184 -9.20 -11.68 17.24
CA ALA A 184 -10.34 -10.83 16.98
C ALA A 184 -11.03 -11.23 15.67
N SER A 185 -12.34 -11.49 15.75
CA SER A 185 -13.21 -11.79 14.62
C SER A 185 -14.41 -10.84 14.63
N LEU A 186 -14.75 -10.27 13.48
CA LEU A 186 -15.90 -9.37 13.35
C LEU A 186 -17.17 -10.20 13.18
N ASP A 187 -18.03 -10.18 14.20
CA ASP A 187 -19.28 -10.93 14.25
C ASP A 187 -20.51 -10.00 14.13
N ARG A 188 -21.65 -10.59 13.76
CA ARG A 188 -22.94 -9.93 13.66
C ARG A 188 -23.78 -10.24 14.89
N ILE A 189 -24.30 -9.22 15.57
CA ILE A 189 -25.11 -9.38 16.79
C ILE A 189 -26.37 -10.19 16.47
N ASP A 190 -27.09 -9.77 15.43
CA ASP A 190 -28.16 -10.53 14.78
C ASP A 190 -27.65 -11.10 13.44
N SER A 191 -27.54 -12.43 13.40
CA SER A 191 -27.07 -13.19 12.24
C SER A 191 -28.02 -13.16 11.04
N LYS A 192 -29.26 -12.68 11.20
CA LYS A 192 -30.21 -12.48 10.10
C LYS A 192 -29.94 -11.19 9.31
N LYS A 193 -29.30 -10.21 9.94
CA LYS A 193 -28.95 -8.91 9.34
C LYS A 193 -27.53 -8.93 8.73
N GLY A 194 -27.23 -7.91 7.92
CA GLY A 194 -25.90 -7.67 7.35
C GLY A 194 -24.92 -7.00 8.31
N TYR A 195 -23.76 -6.62 7.78
CA TYR A 195 -22.76 -5.79 8.47
C TYR A 195 -23.16 -4.33 8.34
N VAL A 196 -24.05 -3.89 9.22
CA VAL A 196 -24.54 -2.51 9.31
C VAL A 196 -24.18 -1.92 10.67
N LYS A 197 -24.12 -0.59 10.76
CA LYS A 197 -23.85 0.11 12.03
C LYS A 197 -24.85 -0.34 13.09
N GLY A 198 -24.37 -0.63 14.30
CA GLY A 198 -25.18 -1.16 15.40
C GLY A 198 -25.51 -2.66 15.35
N ASN A 199 -25.14 -3.40 14.29
CA ASN A 199 -25.35 -4.86 14.21
C ASN A 199 -24.03 -5.66 14.16
N VAL A 200 -22.91 -5.06 14.51
CA VAL A 200 -21.59 -5.71 14.46
C VAL A 200 -20.86 -5.53 15.78
N GLN A 201 -20.03 -6.51 16.11
CA GLN A 201 -19.24 -6.55 17.34
C GLN A 201 -17.93 -7.33 17.11
N TRP A 202 -16.88 -6.98 17.84
CA TRP A 202 -15.67 -7.79 17.87
C TRP A 202 -15.78 -8.89 18.93
N VAL A 203 -15.50 -10.12 18.53
CA VAL A 203 -15.53 -11.28 19.42
C VAL A 203 -14.27 -12.13 19.25
N HIS A 204 -14.03 -13.05 20.19
CA HIS A 204 -13.02 -14.07 20.00
C HIS A 204 -13.41 -15.00 18.85
N LYS A 205 -12.46 -15.36 17.98
CA LYS A 205 -12.70 -16.22 16.80
C LYS A 205 -13.41 -17.52 17.16
N ASP A 206 -13.05 -18.16 18.28
CA ASP A 206 -13.65 -19.41 18.71
C ASP A 206 -15.11 -19.23 19.12
N LEU A 207 -15.45 -18.11 19.76
CA LEU A 207 -16.84 -17.78 20.10
C LEU A 207 -17.67 -17.47 18.84
N ASN A 208 -17.07 -16.81 17.84
CA ASN A 208 -17.74 -16.63 16.54
C ASN A 208 -18.01 -17.98 15.86
N ILE A 209 -17.03 -18.88 15.88
CA ILE A 209 -17.15 -20.24 15.34
C ILE A 209 -18.23 -21.02 16.09
N MET A 210 -18.29 -20.94 17.42
CA MET A 210 -19.33 -21.60 18.21
C MET A 210 -20.72 -21.02 17.96
N LYS A 211 -20.83 -19.69 17.84
CA LYS A 211 -22.10 -18.98 17.61
C LYS A 211 -22.70 -19.27 16.23
N MET A 212 -21.87 -19.51 15.21
CA MET A 212 -22.31 -19.84 13.85
C MET A 212 -23.31 -18.79 13.27
N ASN A 213 -24.55 -19.20 13.02
CA ASN A 213 -25.62 -18.38 12.47
C ASN A 213 -26.69 -18.03 13.52
N MET A 214 -26.47 -18.37 14.79
CA MET A 214 -27.35 -17.97 15.89
C MET A 214 -27.24 -16.47 16.12
N THR A 215 -28.30 -15.89 16.68
CA THR A 215 -28.23 -14.57 17.32
C THR A 215 -27.39 -14.65 18.59
N THR A 216 -26.88 -13.51 19.03
CA THR A 216 -26.14 -13.43 20.30
C THR A 216 -26.97 -13.95 21.48
N GLN A 217 -28.26 -13.61 21.52
CA GLN A 217 -29.15 -14.03 22.60
C GLN A 217 -29.38 -15.54 22.62
N GLU A 218 -29.62 -16.16 21.45
CA GLU A 218 -29.77 -17.61 21.33
C GLU A 218 -28.51 -18.34 21.81
N PHE A 219 -27.34 -17.88 21.38
CA PHE A 219 -26.06 -18.45 21.79
C PHE A 219 -25.85 -18.37 23.31
N ILE A 220 -26.07 -17.21 23.91
CA ILE A 220 -25.95 -17.01 25.37
C ILE A 220 -26.92 -17.92 26.12
N ASN A 221 -28.16 -18.06 25.63
CA ASN A 221 -29.16 -18.93 26.25
C ASN A 221 -28.73 -20.41 26.24
N TRP A 222 -28.12 -20.88 25.15
CA TRP A 222 -27.55 -22.23 25.10
C TRP A 222 -26.39 -22.41 26.07
N CYS A 223 -25.45 -21.46 26.13
CA CYS A 223 -24.36 -21.51 27.10
C CYS A 223 -24.88 -21.62 28.54
N LYS A 224 -25.89 -20.81 28.91
CA LYS A 224 -26.52 -20.88 30.24
C LYS A 224 -27.11 -22.24 30.54
N LYS A 225 -27.84 -22.85 29.60
CA LYS A 225 -28.43 -24.19 29.80
C LYS A 225 -27.36 -25.25 30.04
N VAL A 226 -26.27 -25.22 29.27
CA VAL A 226 -25.14 -26.13 29.44
C VAL A 226 -24.50 -25.96 30.81
N THR A 227 -24.19 -24.72 31.21
CA THR A 227 -23.57 -24.44 32.52
C THR A 227 -24.47 -24.80 33.70
N ILE A 228 -25.79 -24.63 33.58
CA ILE A 228 -26.74 -25.03 34.64
C ILE A 228 -26.78 -26.56 34.77
N TYR A 229 -26.80 -27.29 33.66
CA TYR A 229 -26.85 -28.75 33.68
C TYR A 229 -25.58 -29.37 34.27
N GLU A 230 -24.40 -28.83 33.96
CA GLU A 230 -23.12 -29.32 34.51
C GLU A 230 -23.00 -29.14 36.03
N ASN A 231 -23.68 -28.14 36.60
CA ASN A 231 -23.66 -27.85 38.03
C ASN A 231 -24.71 -28.64 38.84
N ASN A 232 -25.51 -29.50 38.18
CA ASN A 232 -26.50 -30.38 38.80
C ASN A 232 -26.01 -31.82 38.79
#